data_AF-A0A7C4YMB8-F1
#
_entry.id   AF-A0A7C4YMB8-F1
#
_cell.length_a   1.000
_cell.length_b   1.000
_cell.length_c   1.000
_cell.angle_alpha   90.00
_cell.angle_beta   90.00
_cell.angle_gamma   90.00
#
_symmetry.space_group_name_H-M   'P 1'
#
loop_
_entity.id
_entity.type
_entity.pdbx_description
1 polymer ?
#
loop_
_entity_poly.entity_id
_entity_poly.type
_entity_poly.pdbx_seq_one_letter_code
_entity_poly.pdbx_strand_id
1 'polypeptide(L)'
;MKTTVELPESLVKQVKLRAVQDGRKLKDVIADLLRKGLGVAVENERETPKIKKDRKTRLPVIQCKHPATPDEEMTPERVAEILSAQEAEWRHGAG
;
A
#
# COMPACT_ATOMS: atom_id res chain seq x y z
N MET A 1 -10.04 -28.01 -2.70
CA MET A 1 -10.49 -28.58 -4.00
C MET A 1 -9.26 -28.83 -4.87
N LYS A 2 -9.27 -29.84 -5.75
CA LYS A 2 -8.18 -30.05 -6.73
C LYS A 2 -8.59 -29.43 -8.05
N THR A 3 -7.69 -28.67 -8.66
CA THR A 3 -7.94 -27.96 -9.91
C THR A 3 -6.74 -28.14 -10.81
N THR A 4 -6.99 -28.27 -12.11
CA THR A 4 -5.95 -28.31 -13.15
C THR A 4 -5.96 -26.98 -13.88
N VAL A 5 -4.79 -26.37 -14.03
CA VAL A 5 -4.61 -25.08 -14.71
C VAL A 5 -3.44 -25.22 -15.67
N GLU A 6 -3.63 -24.78 -16.91
CA GLU A 6 -2.54 -24.72 -17.88
C GLU A 6 -1.69 -23.47 -17.64
N LEU A 7 -0.38 -23.65 -17.47
CA LEU A 7 0.56 -22.57 -17.20
C LEU A 7 1.75 -22.68 -18.18
N PRO A 8 2.28 -21.55 -18.67
CA PRO A 8 3.51 -21.55 -19.45
C PRO A 8 4.66 -22.24 -18.69
N GLU A 9 5.46 -23.05 -19.40
CA GLU A 9 6.55 -23.81 -18.79
C GLU A 9 7.55 -22.91 -18.06
N SER A 10 7.84 -21.73 -18.64
CA SER A 10 8.70 -20.71 -18.05
C SER A 10 8.20 -20.28 -16.67
N LEU A 11 6.89 -20.12 -16.49
CA LEU A 11 6.29 -19.71 -15.23
C LEU A 11 6.36 -20.85 -14.20
N VAL A 12 6.05 -22.09 -14.61
CA VAL A 12 6.17 -23.26 -13.75
C VAL A 12 7.61 -23.42 -13.23
N LYS A 13 8.61 -23.20 -14.09
CA LYS A 13 10.03 -23.24 -13.71
C LYS A 13 10.37 -22.19 -12.65
N GLN A 14 9.89 -20.96 -12.80
CA GLN A 14 10.11 -19.89 -11.82
C GLN A 14 9.48 -20.22 -10.47
N VAL A 15 8.24 -20.71 -10.45
CA VAL A 15 7.57 -21.04 -9.18
C VAL A 15 8.26 -22.23 -8.50
N LYS A 16 8.75 -23.22 -9.26
CA LYS A 16 9.57 -24.32 -8.72
C LYS A 16 10.87 -23.82 -8.08
N LEU A 17 11.60 -22.93 -8.75
CA LEU A 17 12.82 -22.34 -8.18
C LEU A 17 12.54 -21.61 -6.87
N ARG A 18 11.47 -20.80 -6.84
CA ARG A 18 11.03 -20.12 -5.63
C ARG A 18 10.69 -21.08 -4.50
N ALA A 19 9.99 -22.18 -4.79
CA ALA A 19 9.65 -23.18 -3.80
C ALA A 19 10.88 -23.86 -3.20
N VAL A 20 11.90 -24.14 -4.02
CA VAL A 20 13.19 -24.68 -3.56
C VAL A 20 13.92 -23.66 -2.68
N GLN A 21 14.01 -22.40 -3.11
CA GLN A 21 14.67 -21.32 -2.35
C GLN A 21 14.03 -21.09 -0.99
N ASP A 22 12.69 -21.11 -0.93
CA ASP A 22 11.93 -20.88 0.30
C ASP A 22 11.84 -22.14 1.19
N GLY A 23 12.28 -23.32 0.70
CA GLY A 23 12.12 -24.61 1.40
C GLY A 23 10.65 -25.04 1.55
N ARG A 24 9.77 -24.61 0.64
CA ARG A 24 8.31 -24.80 0.72
C ARG A 24 7.80 -25.74 -0.35
N LYS A 25 6.62 -26.33 -0.13
CA LYS A 25 5.98 -27.18 -1.15
C LYS A 25 5.41 -26.31 -2.27
N LEU A 26 5.58 -26.77 -3.52
CA LEU A 26 5.12 -26.05 -4.72
C LEU A 26 3.64 -25.64 -4.64
N LYS A 27 2.77 -26.53 -4.17
CA LYS A 27 1.33 -26.26 -4.00
C LYS A 27 1.03 -25.09 -3.06
N ASP A 28 1.83 -24.92 -2.01
CA ASP A 28 1.63 -23.88 -1.00
C ASP A 28 2.10 -22.53 -1.55
N VAL A 29 3.22 -22.54 -2.29
CA VAL A 29 3.71 -21.36 -3.01
C VAL A 29 2.73 -20.91 -4.08
N ILE A 30 2.17 -21.84 -4.87
CA ILE A 30 1.15 -21.52 -5.89
C ILE A 30 -0.09 -20.91 -5.21
N ALA A 31 -0.59 -21.51 -4.13
CA ALA A 31 -1.75 -20.99 -3.42
C ALA A 31 -1.52 -19.57 -2.86
N ASP A 32 -0.35 -19.31 -2.30
CA ASP A 32 0.01 -17.98 -1.79
C ASP A 32 0.15 -16.94 -2.91
N LEU A 33 0.77 -17.31 -4.03
CA LEU A 33 0.89 -16.43 -5.19
C LEU A 33 -0.48 -16.06 -5.76
N LEU A 34 -1.38 -17.04 -5.88
CA LEU A 34 -2.76 -16.80 -6.31
C LEU A 34 -3.50 -15.90 -5.32
N ARG A 35 -3.40 -16.15 -4.01
CA ARG A 35 -4.03 -15.29 -2.99
C ARG A 35 -3.51 -13.87 -3.05
N LYS A 36 -2.20 -13.67 -3.21
CA LYS A 36 -1.60 -12.34 -3.37
C LYS A 36 -2.07 -11.65 -4.64
N GLY A 37 -2.10 -12.35 -5.78
CA GLY A 37 -2.59 -11.80 -7.03
C GLY A 37 -4.06 -11.39 -6.98
N LEU A 38 -4.90 -12.21 -6.35
CA LEU A 38 -6.33 -11.91 -6.16
C LEU A 38 -6.55 -10.76 -5.17
N GLY A 39 -5.75 -10.67 -4.10
CA GLY A 39 -5.80 -9.54 -3.17
C GLY A 39 -5.38 -8.23 -3.82
N VAL A 40 -4.36 -8.27 -4.68
CA VAL A 40 -3.91 -7.11 -5.48
C VAL A 40 -5.00 -6.65 -6.45
N ALA A 41 -5.83 -7.53 -7.02
CA ALA A 41 -6.97 -7.11 -7.84
C ALA A 41 -8.02 -6.30 -7.06
N VAL A 42 -8.28 -6.66 -5.79
CA VAL A 42 -9.16 -5.90 -4.89
C VAL A 42 -8.52 -4.56 -4.49
N GLU A 43 -7.20 -4.52 -4.33
CA GLU A 43 -6.49 -3.26 -4.04
C GLU A 43 -6.25 -2.39 -5.28
N ASN A 44 -6.20 -2.94 -6.49
CA ASN A 44 -6.03 -2.19 -7.74
C ASN A 44 -7.31 -1.47 -8.19
N GLU A 45 -8.45 -1.71 -7.55
CA GLU A 45 -9.58 -0.78 -7.58
C GLU A 45 -9.28 0.54 -6.85
N ARG A 46 -8.16 0.63 -6.11
CA ARG A 46 -7.61 1.93 -5.72
C ARG A 46 -7.09 2.60 -6.99
N GLU A 47 -7.97 3.37 -7.62
CA GLU A 47 -7.62 4.29 -8.71
C GLU A 47 -6.30 4.99 -8.38
N THR A 48 -5.37 5.00 -9.35
CA THR A 48 -4.11 5.72 -9.21
C THR A 48 -4.38 7.16 -8.73
N PRO A 49 -3.63 7.66 -7.73
CA PRO A 49 -3.88 8.98 -7.18
C PRO A 49 -3.84 10.04 -8.28
N LYS A 50 -4.91 10.84 -8.38
CA LYS A 50 -5.04 11.88 -9.41
C LYS A 50 -4.25 13.10 -8.98
N ILE A 51 -3.15 13.38 -9.67
CA ILE A 51 -2.37 14.60 -9.45
C ILE A 51 -3.07 15.75 -10.19
N LYS A 52 -3.44 16.81 -9.47
CA LYS A 52 -3.99 18.06 -10.02
C LYS A 52 -3.08 19.23 -9.67
N LYS A 53 -3.29 20.39 -10.31
CA LYS A 53 -2.66 21.64 -9.88
C LYS A 53 -3.63 22.41 -9.00
N ASP A 54 -3.16 22.85 -7.84
CA ASP A 54 -3.94 23.75 -6.99
C ASP A 54 -4.17 25.08 -7.71
N ARG A 55 -5.38 25.64 -7.59
CA ARG A 55 -5.78 26.84 -8.34
C ARG A 55 -5.03 28.09 -7.89
N LYS A 56 -4.65 28.18 -6.62
CA LYS A 56 -4.03 29.38 -6.03
C LYS A 56 -2.52 29.33 -6.15
N THR A 57 -1.91 28.21 -5.78
CA THR A 57 -0.45 28.04 -5.70
C THR A 57 0.16 27.48 -6.98
N ARG A 58 -0.65 26.86 -7.86
CA ARG A 58 -0.22 26.12 -9.07
C ARG A 58 0.68 24.92 -8.78
N LEU A 59 0.88 24.56 -7.52
CA LEU A 59 1.67 23.40 -7.10
C LEU A 59 0.89 22.10 -7.37
N PRO A 60 1.60 20.99 -7.66
CA PRO A 60 0.96 19.69 -7.79
C PRO A 60 0.40 19.24 -6.44
N VAL A 61 -0.86 18.81 -6.44
CA VAL A 61 -1.58 18.28 -5.29
C VAL A 61 -2.10 16.88 -5.62
N ILE A 62 -2.06 15.99 -4.62
CA ILE A 62 -2.64 14.64 -4.71
C ILE A 62 -4.11 14.76 -4.33
N GLN A 63 -5.01 14.43 -5.25
CA GLN A 63 -6.44 14.42 -4.95
C GLN A 63 -6.83 13.10 -4.28
N CYS A 64 -7.28 13.19 -3.02
CA CYS A 64 -7.84 12.07 -2.27
C CYS A 64 -9.27 11.72 -2.75
N LYS A 65 -9.69 10.47 -2.54
CA LYS A 65 -10.99 9.92 -2.99
C LYS A 65 -12.19 10.52 -2.25
N HIS A 66 -12.04 10.74 -0.96
CA HIS A 66 -13.05 11.32 -0.10
C HIS A 66 -12.46 12.53 0.62
N PRO A 67 -13.30 13.50 1.00
CA PRO A 67 -12.89 14.50 1.98
C PRO A 67 -12.48 13.79 3.28
N ALA A 68 -11.58 14.40 4.03
CA ALA A 68 -11.32 13.97 5.39
C ALA A 68 -12.61 14.12 6.22
N THR A 69 -12.85 13.21 7.15
CA THR A 69 -13.87 13.43 8.17
C THR A 69 -13.41 14.54 9.12
N PRO A 70 -14.30 15.16 9.91
CA PRO A 70 -13.90 16.25 10.83
C PRO A 70 -12.78 15.85 11.81
N ASP A 71 -12.74 14.59 12.21
CA ASP A 71 -11.72 14.00 13.09
C ASP A 71 -10.44 13.56 12.36
N GLU A 72 -10.43 13.55 11.03
CA GLU A 72 -9.26 13.28 10.19
C GLU A 72 -8.71 14.56 9.52
N GLU A 73 -9.52 15.62 9.45
CA GLU A 73 -9.15 16.85 8.78
C GLU A 73 -7.95 17.53 9.45
N MET A 74 -6.97 17.91 8.62
CA MET A 74 -5.78 18.66 9.03
C MET A 74 -6.06 20.16 8.91
N THR A 75 -6.79 20.70 9.89
CA THR A 75 -7.00 22.14 10.01
C THR A 75 -5.71 22.85 10.44
N PRO A 76 -5.54 24.15 10.15
CA PRO A 76 -4.38 24.92 10.59
C PRO A 76 -4.14 24.82 12.10
N GLU A 77 -5.21 24.86 12.89
CA GLU A 77 -5.15 24.78 14.36
C GLU A 77 -4.64 23.42 14.81
N ARG A 78 -5.15 22.33 14.20
CA ARG A 78 -4.71 20.97 14.52
C ARG A 78 -3.26 20.73 14.12
N VAL A 79 -2.84 21.25 12.97
CA VAL A 79 -1.43 21.19 12.55
C VAL A 79 -0.55 21.92 13.55
N ALA A 80 -0.95 23.11 14.01
CA ALA A 80 -0.21 23.87 15.02
C ALA A 80 -0.10 23.11 16.35
N GLU A 81 -1.18 22.46 16.79
CA GLU A 81 -1.19 21.62 17.99
C GLU A 81 -0.22 20.44 17.87
N ILE A 82 -0.29 19.68 16.77
CA ILE A 82 0.58 18.53 16.51
C ILE A 82 2.06 18.95 16.51
N LEU A 83 2.40 20.03 15.79
CA LEU A 83 3.78 20.51 15.72
C LEU A 83 4.29 21.00 17.08
N SER A 84 3.46 21.68 17.86
CA SER A 84 3.82 22.14 19.21
C SER A 84 4.06 20.98 20.17
N ALA A 85 3.21 19.95 20.12
CA ALA A 85 3.38 18.74 20.91
C ALA A 85 4.69 18.01 20.55
N GLN A 86 4.98 17.89 19.25
CA GLN A 86 6.22 17.28 18.76
C GLN A 86 7.47 18.04 19.24
N GLU A 87 7.46 19.38 19.21
CA GLU A 87 8.56 20.19 19.74
C GLU A 87 8.78 19.99 21.25
N ALA A 88 7.69 19.87 22.02
CA ALA A 88 7.77 19.59 23.46
C ALA A 88 8.39 18.21 23.73
N GLU A 89 7.93 17.18 23.01
CA GLU A 89 8.48 15.82 23.12
C GLU A 89 9.98 15.78 22.81
N TRP A 90 10.44 16.46 21.75
CA TRP A 90 11.85 16.54 21.41
C TRP A 90 12.70 17.21 22.48
N ARG A 91 12.16 18.23 23.16
CA ARG A 91 12.86 18.90 24.26
C ARG A 91 12.94 18.04 25.52
N HIS A 92 11.96 17.16 25.74
CA HIS A 92 11.94 16.26 26.90
C HIS A 92 12.69 14.93 26.67
N GLY A 93 12.86 14.49 25.42
CA GLY A 93 13.60 13.27 25.06
C GLY A 93 15.11 13.44 24.88
N ALA A 94 15.64 14.67 25.01
CA ALA A 94 17.06 14.99 24.90
C ALA A 94 17.81 15.04 26.27
N GLY A 95 17.24 14.41 27.30
CA GLY A 95 17.82 14.27 28.64
C GLY A 95 18.44 12.90 28.88
#